data_AF-A0A416ZCS9-F1
#
_entry.id   AF-A0A416ZCS9-F1
#
_cell.length_a   1.000
_cell.length_b   1.000
_cell.length_c   1.000
_cell.angle_alpha   90.00
_cell.angle_beta   90.00
_cell.angle_gamma   90.00
#
_symmetry.space_group_name_H-M   'P 1'
#
loop_
_entity.id
_entity.type
_entity.pdbx_description
1 polymer ?
#
loop_
_entity_poly.entity_id
_entity_poly.type
_entity_poly.pdbx_seq_one_letter_code
_entity_poly.pdbx_strand_id
1 'polypeptide(L)' 'MPQKEQKIAAAVYLYQVDNDGEWGEIRFDFATGTAEIVRLAEWDTIKPNVFARTAIRYIQSLPEAKLPSEAVVMFDQAL' A
#
# COMPACT_ATOMS: atom_id res chain seq x y z
N MET A 1 -18.84 1.44 -27.13
CA MET A 1 -17.41 1.76 -26.96
C MET A 1 -16.89 0.82 -25.89
N PRO A 2 -15.89 -0.04 -26.14
CA PRO A 2 -15.25 -0.73 -25.02
C PRO A 2 -14.59 0.37 -24.17
N GLN A 3 -14.89 0.41 -22.87
CA GLN A 3 -14.14 1.26 -21.94
C GLN A 3 -12.69 0.85 -22.06
N LYS A 4 -11.85 1.71 -22.65
CA LYS A 4 -10.39 1.58 -22.55
C LYS A 4 -10.10 1.42 -21.06
N GLU A 5 -9.47 0.32 -20.67
CA GLU A 5 -9.00 0.12 -19.30
C GLU A 5 -8.23 1.38 -18.89
N GLN A 6 -8.77 2.14 -17.94
CA GLN A 6 -8.14 3.36 -17.46
C GLN A 6 -6.92 2.94 -16.66
N LYS A 7 -5.74 3.23 -17.19
CA LYS A 7 -4.47 2.88 -16.56
C LYS A 7 -4.18 3.87 -15.43
N ILE A 8 -3.97 3.36 -14.22
CA ILE A 8 -3.65 4.19 -13.05
C ILE A 8 -2.16 4.54 -13.12
N ALA A 9 -1.84 5.83 -13.27
CA ALA A 9 -0.45 6.27 -13.31
C ALA A 9 0.19 6.29 -11.92
N ALA A 10 -0.57 6.69 -10.91
CA ALA A 10 -0.10 6.80 -9.52
C ALA A 10 -1.25 6.58 -8.53
N ALA A 11 -0.90 6.13 -7.33
CA ALA A 11 -1.84 6.01 -6.21
C ALA A 11 -1.17 6.38 -4.88
N VAL A 12 -1.97 6.86 -3.94
CA VAL A 12 -1.57 7.09 -2.55
C VAL A 12 -2.43 6.18 -1.68
N TYR A 13 -1.79 5.33 -0.89
CA TYR A 13 -2.45 4.48 0.09
C TYR A 13 -2.08 4.91 1.49
N LEU A 14 -3.11 5.07 2.33
CA LEU A 14 -2.95 5.17 3.76
C LEU A 14 -3.05 3.76 4.36
N TYR A 15 -2.21 3.47 5.34
CA TYR A 15 -2.29 2.21 6.09
C TYR A 15 -2.18 2.47 7.58
N GLN A 16 -2.87 1.64 8.37
CA GLN A 16 -2.80 1.61 9.83
C GLN A 16 -2.28 0.24 10.27
N VAL A 17 -1.56 0.23 11.39
CA VAL A 17 -1.04 -1.00 12.02
C VAL A 17 -1.89 -1.36 13.24
N ASP A 18 -2.41 -0.35 13.93
CA ASP A 18 -3.37 -0.42 15.02
C ASP A 18 -4.61 0.42 14.67
N ASN A 19 -5.78 -0.02 15.12
CA ASN A 19 -7.04 0.65 14.78
C ASN A 19 -7.13 2.10 15.29
N ASP A 20 -6.40 2.43 16.35
CA ASP A 20 -6.46 3.74 17.02
C ASP A 20 -5.21 4.61 16.79
N GLY A 21 -4.21 4.11 16.06
CA GLY A 21 -2.96 4.83 15.86
C GLY A 21 -2.87 5.55 14.53
N GLU A 22 -1.68 6.09 14.28
CA GLU A 22 -1.48 7.02 13.18
C GLU A 22 -1.45 6.32 11.83
N TRP A 23 -2.03 6.97 10.81
CA TRP A 23 -1.91 6.51 9.44
C TRP A 23 -0.50 6.75 8.88
N GLY A 24 0.08 5.69 8.33
CA GLY A 24 1.22 5.77 7.43
C GLY A 24 0.76 6.05 6.00
N GLU A 25 1.69 6.51 5.16
CA GLU A 25 1.43 6.84 3.75
C GLU A 25 2.44 6.15 2.84
N ILE A 26 1.93 5.52 1.79
CA ILE A 26 2.71 4.91 0.72
C ILE A 26 2.26 5.49 -0.61
N ARG A 27 3.23 5.94 -1.41
CA ARG A 27 2.99 6.40 -2.78
C ARG A 27 3.47 5.37 -3.77
N PHE A 28 2.65 5.11 -4.79
CA PHE A 28 2.97 4.24 -5.91
C PHE A 28 3.03 5.08 -7.18
N ASP A 29 4.11 4.92 -7.92
CA ASP A 29 4.22 5.35 -9.30
C ASP A 29 4.28 4.09 -10.16
N PHE A 30 3.15 3.76 -10.79
CA PHE A 30 3.05 2.58 -11.65
C PHE A 30 3.67 2.81 -13.03
N ALA A 31 3.89 4.06 -13.44
CA ALA A 31 4.60 4.36 -14.67
C ALA A 31 6.09 3.98 -14.56
N THR A 32 6.69 4.22 -13.40
CA THR A 32 8.09 3.83 -13.11
C THR A 32 8.22 2.50 -12.36
N GLY A 33 7.12 1.94 -11.87
CA GLY A 33 7.09 0.71 -11.07
C GLY A 33 7.66 0.89 -9.67
N THR A 34 7.69 2.12 -9.16
CA THR A 34 8.30 2.46 -7.87
C THR A 34 7.25 2.68 -6.78
N ALA A 35 7.67 2.48 -5.53
CA ALA A 35 6.87 2.81 -4.38
C ALA A 35 7.73 3.44 -3.29
N GLU A 36 7.20 4.45 -2.62
CA GLU A 36 7.85 5.21 -1.57
C GLU A 36 7.03 5.15 -0.28
N ILE A 37 7.70 4.89 0.84
CA ILE A 37 7.13 5.05 2.17
C ILE A 37 7.29 6.52 2.56
N VAL A 38 6.25 7.30 2.39
CA VAL A 38 6.26 8.74 2.70
C VAL A 38 6.21 8.96 4.22
N ARG A 39 5.44 8.12 4.92
CA ARG A 39 5.28 8.18 6.37
C ARG A 39 5.04 6.78 6.95
N LEU A 40 5.65 6.51 8.09
CA LEU A 40 5.34 5.33 8.89
C LEU A 40 4.13 5.56 9.79
N ALA A 41 3.27 4.55 9.90
CA ALA A 41 2.22 4.50 10.92
C ALA A 41 2.89 4.32 12.28
N GLU A 42 2.70 5.23 13.24
CA GLU A 42 3.33 5.19 14.58
C GLU A 42 4.83 5.52 14.68
N TRP A 43 5.29 5.68 15.94
CA TRP A 43 6.66 6.06 16.33
C TRP A 43 7.64 4.88 16.42
N ASP A 44 7.16 3.66 16.74
CA ASP A 44 7.99 2.46 16.62
C ASP A 44 8.23 2.24 15.13
N THR A 45 9.44 2.45 14.64
CA THR A 45 9.70 2.41 13.19
C THR A 45 9.84 1.00 12.62
N ILE A 46 9.97 -0.02 13.48
CA ILE A 46 10.27 -1.40 13.04
C ILE A 46 9.01 -2.08 12.49
N LYS A 47 7.96 -2.20 13.30
CA LYS A 47 6.69 -2.83 12.90
C LYS A 47 6.06 -2.16 11.66
N PRO A 48 5.78 -0.85 11.63
CA PRO A 48 5.14 -0.21 10.48
C PRO A 48 5.99 -0.27 9.21
N ASN A 49 7.32 -0.33 9.29
CA ASN A 49 8.15 -0.52 8.11
C ASN A 49 7.97 -1.93 7.51
N VAL A 50 7.80 -2.96 8.33
CA VAL A 50 7.47 -4.32 7.86
C VAL A 50 6.10 -4.33 7.18
N PHE A 51 5.10 -3.68 7.78
CA PHE A 51 3.75 -3.54 7.20
C PHE A 51 3.81 -2.79 5.87
N ALA A 52 4.47 -1.64 5.82
CA ALA A 52 4.58 -0.82 4.61
C ALA A 52 5.24 -1.58 3.46
N ARG A 53 6.36 -2.27 3.73
CA ARG A 53 7.05 -3.08 2.71
C ARG A 53 6.20 -4.25 2.23
N THR A 54 5.38 -4.83 3.10
CA THR A 54 4.48 -5.90 2.68
C THR A 54 3.33 -5.36 1.85
N ALA A 55 2.72 -4.25 2.25
CA ALA A 55 1.69 -3.57 1.48
C ALA A 55 2.19 -3.20 0.08
N ILE A 56 3.42 -2.71 -0.04
CA ILE A 56 4.08 -2.45 -1.33
C ILE A 56 4.14 -3.70 -2.20
N ARG A 57 4.66 -4.82 -1.66
CA ARG A 57 4.76 -6.08 -2.42
C ARG A 57 3.40 -6.61 -2.85
N TYR A 58 2.40 -6.53 -1.96
CA TYR A 58 1.04 -6.95 -2.26
C TYR A 58 0.47 -6.12 -3.41
N ILE A 59 0.49 -4.79 -3.31
CA ILE A 59 -0.06 -3.89 -4.31
C ILE A 59 0.66 -4.03 -5.66
N GLN A 60 1.99 -4.13 -5.66
CA GLN A 60 2.77 -4.34 -6.90
C GLN A 60 2.53 -5.70 -7.56
N SER A 61 2.05 -6.70 -6.81
CA SER A 61 1.70 -8.02 -7.37
C SER A 61 0.33 -8.04 -8.09
N LEU A 62 -0.49 -7.02 -7.88
CA LEU A 62 -1.82 -6.94 -8.47
C LEU A 62 -1.76 -6.28 -9.86
N PRO A 63 -2.62 -6.70 -10.81
CA PRO A 63 -2.83 -5.94 -12.04
C PRO A 63 -3.34 -4.53 -11.70
N GLU A 64 -2.81 -3.49 -12.37
CA GLU A 64 -3.19 -2.09 -12.12
C GLU A 64 -4.71 -1.86 -12.24
N ALA A 65 -5.38 -2.55 -13.17
CA ALA A 65 -6.83 -2.49 -13.35
C ALA A 65 -7.64 -3.14 -12.20
N LYS A 66 -6.96 -3.79 -11.24
CA LYS A 66 -7.54 -4.54 -10.11
C LYS A 66 -7.01 -4.05 -8.76
N LEU A 67 -6.50 -2.83 -8.69
CA LEU A 67 -6.08 -2.23 -7.43
C LEU A 67 -7.29 -2.03 -6.51
N PRO A 68 -7.24 -2.51 -5.25
CA PRO A 68 -8.33 -2.35 -4.31
C PRO A 68 -8.43 -0.89 -3.86
N SER A 69 -9.65 -0.40 -3.64
CA SER A 69 -9.90 0.89 -2.98
C SER A 69 -9.61 0.82 -1.48
N GLU A 70 -9.81 -0.35 -0.88
CA GLU A 70 -9.55 -0.66 0.53
C GLU A 70 -9.26 -2.15 0.65
N ALA A 71 -8.34 -2.53 1.54
CA ALA A 71 -8.06 -3.92 1.87
C ALA A 71 -7.68 -4.05 3.34
N VAL A 72 -8.30 -5.02 4.02
CA VAL A 72 -7.89 -5.45 5.36
C VAL A 72 -7.10 -6.73 5.20
N VAL A 73 -5.85 -6.72 5.62
CA VAL A 73 -4.97 -7.89 5.57
C VAL A 73 -4.68 -8.33 6.99
N MET A 74 -5.11 -9.54 7.35
CA MET A 74 -4.69 -10.15 8.61
C MET A 74 -3.24 -10.58 8.48
N PHE A 75 -2.39 -10.05 9.35
CA PHE A 75 -1.01 -10.49 9.49
C PHE A 75 -0.93 -11.42 10.69
N ASP A 76 -1.03 -12.73 10.46
CA ASP A 76 -0.60 -13.68 11.48
C ASP A 76 0.91 -13.52 11.67
N GLN A 77 1.32 -13.15 12.88
CA GLN A 77 2.72 -13.05 13.30
C GLN A 77 3.36 -14.45 13.26
N ALA A 78 3.77 -14.91 12.08
CA ALA A 78 4.81 -15.91 11.94
C ALA A 78 6.06 -15.19 11.43
N LEU A 79 6.73 -14.51 12.36
CA LEU A 79 8.09 -13.97 12.20
C LEU A 79 8.99 -14.73 13.17
#